data_AF-A0A9W3H3S3-F1
#
_entry.id   AF-A0A9W3H3S3-F1
#
_cell.length_a   1.000
_cell.length_b   1.000
_cell.length_c   1.000
_cell.angle_alpha   90.00
_cell.angle_beta   90.00
_cell.angle_gamma   90.00
#
_symmetry.space_group_name_H-M   'P 1'
#
loop_
_entity.id
_entity.type
_entity.pdbx_description
1 polymer ?
#
loop_
_entity_poly.entity_id
_entity_poly.type
_entity_poly.pdbx_seq_one_letter_code
_entity_poly.pdbx_strand_id
1 'polypeptide(L)'
;MRDPLTDCSYNKVYKNLKEFSQNGEDFCKQVTSILQQRANLEINYAKGLQKLATKLSKALQSTKKNCLVSAWAWVSEGMKSTADLHQKLGKAIELEAIKPTHQVLSVHEKKRKSLENKVEKTANLVISNWNQQIKAKKKLMVSTKKHEALFQHVERSRQTTTEKEKQQLLNKLKKSTEKLAKEDENYYQKNVASCSTRLKWENTLENCFQSILELEKERIQLLCNNLNQYSQHISGFGQTLSTCHMQIHCAISKIDVEKDIQALIEKTAISSAENKSEFLLTDYFEEDPKNAMSKERQESSIKSKLLRLQKDIEKASRDREGLERMLRAYTSHSSSSDTENQKSTAALMDETNLKLDLLQANSYKLSSVLAELEQRPQPSHPCSDSIFKWKEKQQTHSSVKITRPFLMKRLETVMSKASSGGQRMPSSSSTASGVTQLGNGLCKALYSFQARQDDELDLEKGDIVTIHKKKEEGWWFGSLRGKKGHFPAAYVEELPLSAGNTASQA
;
A
#
# COMPACT_ATOMS: atom_id res chain seq x y z
N MET A 1 -43.05 6.57 -54.93
CA MET A 1 -42.82 8.01 -55.24
C MET A 1 -41.45 8.38 -54.68
N ARG A 2 -40.70 9.29 -55.32
CA ARG A 2 -39.46 9.82 -54.75
C ARG A 2 -39.76 10.46 -53.40
N ASP A 3 -39.02 10.06 -52.37
CA ASP A 3 -39.11 10.66 -51.04
C ASP A 3 -38.42 12.04 -51.07
N PRO A 4 -39.14 13.14 -50.73
CA PRO A 4 -38.57 14.49 -50.77
C PRO A 4 -37.50 14.75 -49.69
N LEU A 5 -37.29 13.82 -48.76
CA LEU A 5 -36.36 13.99 -47.63
C LEU A 5 -34.99 13.32 -47.85
N THR A 6 -34.87 12.38 -48.78
CA THR A 6 -33.70 11.48 -48.91
C THR A 6 -32.44 12.23 -49.37
N ASP A 7 -32.58 13.19 -50.28
CA ASP A 7 -31.46 13.97 -50.84
C ASP A 7 -31.17 15.28 -50.09
N CYS A 8 -31.87 15.55 -48.97
CA CYS A 8 -31.66 16.76 -48.20
C CYS A 8 -30.36 16.71 -47.39
N SER A 9 -29.41 17.60 -47.69
CA SER A 9 -28.13 17.70 -46.97
C SER A 9 -28.32 17.96 -45.47
N TYR A 10 -29.23 18.86 -45.08
CA TYR A 10 -29.52 19.14 -43.65
C TYR A 10 -29.98 17.88 -42.90
N ASN A 11 -30.83 17.07 -43.53
CA ASN A 11 -31.31 15.82 -42.94
C ASN A 11 -30.19 14.78 -42.77
N LYS A 12 -29.27 14.69 -43.75
CA LYS A 12 -28.09 13.82 -43.65
C LYS A 12 -27.17 14.25 -42.50
N VAL A 13 -26.85 15.55 -42.43
CA VAL A 13 -26.00 16.11 -41.37
C VAL A 13 -26.62 15.89 -39.98
N TYR A 14 -27.92 16.14 -39.82
CA TYR A 14 -28.64 15.88 -38.58
C TYR A 14 -28.60 14.40 -38.17
N LYS A 15 -28.85 13.47 -39.10
CA LYS A 15 -28.80 12.02 -38.83
C LYS A 15 -27.42 11.56 -38.39
N ASN A 16 -26.37 12.04 -39.05
CA ASN A 16 -24.99 11.72 -38.69
C ASN A 16 -24.66 12.20 -37.27
N LEU A 17 -25.03 13.44 -36.92
CA LEU A 17 -24.82 13.96 -35.57
C LEU A 17 -25.62 13.19 -34.52
N LYS A 18 -26.87 12.82 -34.83
CA LYS A 18 -27.71 12.00 -33.95
C LYS A 18 -27.04 10.64 -33.65
N GLU A 19 -26.54 9.97 -34.68
CA GLU A 19 -25.84 8.68 -34.53
C GLU A 19 -24.57 8.84 -33.70
N PHE A 20 -23.78 9.88 -33.95
CA PHE A 20 -22.60 10.19 -33.15
C PHE A 20 -22.94 10.41 -31.67
N SER A 21 -23.97 11.20 -31.39
CA SER A 21 -24.44 11.46 -30.02
C SER A 21 -24.91 10.19 -29.31
N GLN A 22 -25.59 9.30 -30.03
CA GLN A 22 -26.04 8.01 -29.49
C GLN A 22 -24.84 7.12 -29.11
N ASN A 23 -23.84 7.02 -29.98
CA ASN A 23 -22.60 6.30 -29.69
C ASN A 23 -21.87 6.89 -28.48
N GLY A 24 -21.85 8.22 -28.35
CA GLY A 24 -21.28 8.92 -27.20
C GLY A 24 -21.99 8.59 -25.87
N GLU A 25 -23.31 8.47 -25.88
CA GLU A 25 -24.09 8.03 -24.71
C GLU A 25 -23.78 6.58 -24.34
N ASP A 26 -23.71 5.68 -25.31
CA ASP A 26 -23.43 4.27 -25.05
C ASP A 26 -22.01 4.07 -24.50
N PHE A 27 -21.05 4.87 -24.98
CA PHE A 27 -19.73 4.94 -24.38
C PHE A 27 -19.78 5.42 -22.92
N CYS A 28 -20.52 6.48 -22.61
CA CYS A 28 -20.68 6.96 -21.22
C CYS A 28 -21.27 5.88 -20.31
N LYS A 29 -22.26 5.10 -20.78
CA LYS A 29 -22.84 3.98 -20.03
C LYS A 29 -21.80 2.91 -19.74
N GLN A 30 -20.98 2.55 -20.73
CA GLN A 30 -19.89 1.58 -20.56
C GLN A 30 -18.86 2.06 -19.54
N VAL A 31 -18.38 3.30 -19.67
CA VAL A 31 -17.45 3.91 -18.70
C VAL A 31 -18.04 3.92 -17.30
N THR A 32 -19.31 4.29 -17.16
CA THR A 32 -19.99 4.32 -15.85
C THR A 32 -20.08 2.93 -15.23
N SER A 33 -20.37 1.90 -16.03
CA SER A 33 -20.37 0.50 -15.58
C SER A 33 -18.99 0.05 -15.10
N ILE A 34 -17.93 0.40 -15.83
CA ILE A 34 -16.53 0.11 -15.45
C ILE A 34 -16.18 0.82 -14.13
N LEU A 35 -16.53 2.09 -14.00
CA LEU A 35 -16.31 2.86 -12.78
C LEU A 35 -17.07 2.27 -11.58
N GLN A 36 -18.29 1.75 -11.80
CA GLN A 36 -19.04 1.08 -10.73
C GLN A 36 -18.34 -0.20 -10.27
N GLN A 37 -17.83 -1.01 -11.21
CA GLN A 37 -17.04 -2.19 -10.87
C GLN A 37 -15.76 -1.80 -10.12
N ARG A 38 -15.08 -0.75 -10.58
CA ARG A 38 -13.90 -0.21 -9.90
C ARG A 38 -14.20 0.21 -8.47
N ALA A 39 -15.23 1.03 -8.26
CA ALA A 39 -15.63 1.49 -6.93
C ALA A 39 -15.96 0.31 -5.98
N ASN A 40 -16.68 -0.70 -6.49
CA ASN A 40 -17.00 -1.90 -5.73
C ASN A 40 -15.75 -2.67 -5.30
N LEU A 41 -14.75 -2.79 -6.18
CA LEU A 41 -13.47 -3.43 -5.85
C LEU A 41 -12.74 -2.68 -4.73
N GLU A 42 -12.68 -1.36 -4.81
CA GLU A 42 -12.04 -0.53 -3.78
C GLU A 42 -12.71 -0.72 -2.41
N ILE A 43 -14.05 -0.67 -2.37
CA ILE A 43 -14.83 -0.83 -1.15
C ILE A 43 -14.66 -2.24 -0.56
N ASN A 44 -14.58 -3.27 -1.41
CA ASN A 44 -14.40 -4.64 -0.96
C ASN A 44 -12.99 -4.89 -0.42
N TYR A 45 -11.96 -4.37 -1.10
CA TYR A 45 -10.59 -4.44 -0.64
C TYR A 45 -10.42 -3.73 0.71
N ALA A 46 -10.98 -2.53 0.86
CA ALA A 46 -11.01 -1.78 2.12
C ALA A 46 -11.56 -2.63 3.29
N LYS A 47 -12.72 -3.29 3.09
CA LYS A 47 -13.32 -4.17 4.12
C LYS A 47 -12.40 -5.34 4.49
N GLY A 48 -11.75 -5.95 3.51
CA GLY A 48 -10.79 -7.04 3.75
C GLY A 48 -9.59 -6.56 4.57
N LEU A 49 -9.02 -5.44 4.18
CA LEU A 49 -7.84 -4.87 4.83
C LEU A 49 -8.15 -4.39 6.27
N GLN A 50 -9.32 -3.78 6.48
CA GLN A 50 -9.77 -3.38 7.82
C GLN A 50 -9.93 -4.58 8.77
N LYS A 51 -10.43 -5.73 8.27
CA LYS A 51 -10.53 -6.97 9.06
C LYS A 51 -9.16 -7.49 9.47
N LEU A 52 -8.19 -7.51 8.55
CA LEU A 52 -6.82 -7.92 8.82
C LEU A 52 -6.13 -7.00 9.84
N ALA A 53 -6.27 -5.69 9.65
CA ALA A 53 -5.76 -4.69 10.59
C ALA A 53 -6.32 -4.91 12.00
N THR A 54 -7.63 -5.13 12.11
CA THR A 54 -8.28 -5.39 13.40
C THR A 54 -7.77 -6.69 14.04
N LYS A 55 -7.55 -7.74 13.26
CA LYS A 55 -7.00 -9.01 13.75
C LYS A 55 -5.57 -8.84 14.28
N LEU A 56 -4.72 -8.12 13.55
CA LEU A 56 -3.35 -7.82 13.99
C LEU A 56 -3.34 -6.95 15.25
N SER A 57 -4.13 -5.86 15.28
CA SER A 57 -4.28 -5.02 16.47
C SER A 57 -4.66 -5.84 17.73
N LYS A 58 -5.59 -6.79 17.61
CA LYS A 58 -5.98 -7.67 18.73
C LYS A 58 -4.84 -8.59 19.19
N ALA A 59 -4.09 -9.19 18.26
CA ALA A 59 -2.95 -10.04 18.59
C ALA A 59 -1.83 -9.24 19.32
N LEU A 60 -1.65 -7.98 18.94
CA LEU A 60 -0.68 -7.09 19.60
C LEU A 60 -1.14 -6.68 21.00
N GLN A 61 -2.44 -6.49 21.24
CA GLN A 61 -2.99 -6.19 22.57
C GLN A 61 -2.79 -7.31 23.59
N SER A 62 -2.84 -8.58 23.15
CA SER A 62 -2.53 -9.73 24.01
C SER A 62 -1.04 -9.91 24.30
N THR A 63 -0.17 -9.16 23.62
CA THR A 63 1.29 -9.28 23.77
C THR A 63 1.82 -8.19 24.70
N LYS A 64 2.83 -8.51 25.52
CA LYS A 64 3.50 -7.51 26.37
C LYS A 64 4.10 -6.41 25.47
N LYS A 65 3.84 -5.15 25.81
CA LYS A 65 4.35 -4.00 25.07
C LYS A 65 5.89 -3.96 25.09
N ASN A 66 6.48 -3.90 23.91
CA ASN A 66 7.91 -3.75 23.68
C ASN A 66 8.14 -3.00 22.35
N CYS A 67 9.39 -2.75 21.97
CA CYS A 67 9.69 -1.95 20.78
C CYS A 67 9.21 -2.67 19.49
N LEU A 68 9.36 -4.00 19.42
CA LEU A 68 8.93 -4.81 18.28
C LEU A 68 7.40 -4.78 18.09
N VAL A 69 6.63 -4.99 19.16
CA VAL A 69 5.17 -4.90 19.19
C VAL A 69 4.72 -3.49 18.81
N SER A 70 5.45 -2.46 19.23
CA SER A 70 5.18 -1.07 18.87
C SER A 70 5.41 -0.82 17.37
N ALA A 71 6.43 -1.42 16.76
CA ALA A 71 6.66 -1.35 15.33
C ALA A 71 5.57 -2.08 14.52
N TRP A 72 5.17 -3.29 14.95
CA TRP A 72 4.06 -4.02 14.34
C TRP A 72 2.71 -3.29 14.47
N ALA A 73 2.51 -2.47 15.51
CA ALA A 73 1.32 -1.64 15.64
C ALA A 73 1.21 -0.63 14.48
N TRP A 74 2.32 -0.09 13.97
CA TRP A 74 2.32 0.79 12.79
C TRP A 74 1.92 0.07 11.51
N VAL A 75 2.26 -1.22 11.36
CA VAL A 75 1.76 -2.03 10.24
C VAL A 75 0.23 -2.14 10.31
N SER A 76 -0.30 -2.41 11.50
CA SER A 76 -1.76 -2.45 11.68
C SER A 76 -2.42 -1.10 11.39
N GLU A 77 -1.80 0.01 11.78
CA GLU A 77 -2.36 1.36 11.55
C GLU A 77 -2.26 1.77 10.07
N GLY A 78 -1.18 1.40 9.39
CA GLY A 78 -1.02 1.57 7.95
C GLY A 78 -2.08 0.80 7.16
N MET A 79 -2.42 -0.43 7.58
CA MET A 79 -3.52 -1.18 6.98
C MET A 79 -4.88 -0.50 7.18
N LYS A 80 -5.19 0.05 8.37
CA LYS A 80 -6.43 0.82 8.59
C LYS A 80 -6.49 2.08 7.73
N SER A 81 -5.39 2.83 7.69
CA SER A 81 -5.30 4.07 6.90
C SER A 81 -5.47 3.79 5.41
N THR A 82 -4.85 2.71 4.92
CA THR A 82 -5.00 2.25 3.53
C THR A 82 -6.44 1.78 3.25
N ALA A 83 -7.08 1.07 4.20
CA ALA A 83 -8.47 0.64 4.07
C ALA A 83 -9.43 1.83 3.97
N ASP A 84 -9.30 2.83 4.84
CA ASP A 84 -10.08 4.07 4.80
C ASP A 84 -9.88 4.80 3.46
N LEU A 85 -8.65 4.83 2.95
CA LEU A 85 -8.33 5.46 1.68
C LEU A 85 -9.00 4.76 0.49
N HIS A 86 -8.95 3.43 0.42
CA HIS A 86 -9.69 2.67 -0.59
C HIS A 86 -11.21 2.90 -0.48
N GLN A 87 -11.74 2.95 0.75
CA GLN A 87 -13.15 3.25 0.97
C GLN A 87 -13.54 4.65 0.49
N LYS A 88 -12.68 5.66 0.74
CA LYS A 88 -12.87 7.04 0.27
C LYS A 88 -12.80 7.10 -1.26
N LEU A 89 -11.82 6.46 -1.88
CA LEU A 89 -11.68 6.42 -3.34
C LEU A 89 -12.92 5.78 -4.00
N GLY A 90 -13.37 4.64 -3.50
CA GLY A 90 -14.58 3.98 -4.02
C GLY A 90 -15.81 4.88 -3.92
N LYS A 91 -16.03 5.52 -2.76
CA LYS A 91 -17.14 6.47 -2.56
C LYS A 91 -17.01 7.72 -3.44
N ALA A 92 -15.80 8.26 -3.62
CA ALA A 92 -15.58 9.42 -4.46
C ALA A 92 -15.94 9.12 -5.92
N ILE A 93 -15.53 7.94 -6.45
CA ILE A 93 -15.93 7.49 -7.79
C ILE A 93 -17.46 7.41 -7.92
N GLU A 94 -18.15 6.86 -6.92
CA GLU A 94 -19.63 6.78 -6.92
C GLU A 94 -20.30 8.16 -6.90
N LEU A 95 -19.84 9.04 -6.01
CA LEU A 95 -20.49 10.32 -5.75
C LEU A 95 -20.16 11.39 -6.78
N GLU A 96 -18.94 11.42 -7.29
CA GLU A 96 -18.41 12.52 -8.09
C GLU A 96 -18.36 12.19 -9.59
N ALA A 97 -18.31 10.91 -9.96
CA ALA A 97 -18.32 10.50 -11.37
C ALA A 97 -19.61 9.77 -11.77
N ILE A 98 -19.99 8.69 -11.07
CA ILE A 98 -21.11 7.83 -11.48
C ILE A 98 -22.45 8.55 -11.35
N LYS A 99 -22.75 9.12 -10.17
CA LYS A 99 -24.04 9.80 -9.94
C LYS A 99 -24.27 10.99 -10.88
N PRO A 100 -23.32 11.93 -11.07
CA PRO A 100 -23.50 13.03 -12.01
C PRO A 100 -23.67 12.54 -13.45
N THR A 101 -22.93 11.50 -13.86
CA THR A 101 -23.06 10.94 -15.21
C THR A 101 -24.46 10.39 -15.47
N HIS A 102 -25.02 9.61 -14.55
CA HIS A 102 -26.40 9.13 -14.69
C HIS A 102 -27.42 10.27 -14.75
N GLN A 103 -27.25 11.31 -13.95
CA GLN A 103 -28.14 12.48 -13.96
C GLN A 103 -28.11 13.19 -15.31
N VAL A 104 -26.91 13.49 -15.83
CA VAL A 104 -26.74 14.16 -17.14
C VAL A 104 -27.31 13.31 -18.27
N LEU A 105 -27.00 12.01 -18.32
CA LEU A 105 -27.54 11.11 -19.35
C LEU A 105 -29.07 11.05 -19.31
N SER A 106 -29.69 11.00 -18.12
CA SER A 106 -31.14 11.03 -18.00
C SER A 106 -31.75 12.33 -18.53
N VAL A 107 -31.08 13.47 -18.37
CA VAL A 107 -31.56 14.76 -18.89
C VAL A 107 -31.40 14.81 -20.40
N HIS A 108 -30.25 14.38 -20.90
CA HIS A 108 -29.94 14.32 -22.33
C HIS A 108 -30.92 13.44 -23.10
N GLU A 109 -31.24 12.25 -22.58
CA GLU A 109 -32.21 11.31 -23.16
C GLU A 109 -33.60 11.95 -23.33
N LYS A 110 -34.09 12.67 -22.31
CA LYS A 110 -35.39 13.36 -22.36
C LYS A 110 -35.38 14.47 -23.42
N LYS A 111 -34.30 15.26 -23.47
CA LYS A 111 -34.16 16.37 -24.42
C LYS A 111 -34.07 15.83 -25.86
N ARG A 112 -33.30 14.77 -26.11
CA ARG A 112 -33.17 14.13 -27.43
C ARG A 112 -34.51 13.59 -27.93
N LYS A 113 -35.26 12.86 -27.11
CA LYS A 113 -36.61 12.39 -27.45
C LYS A 113 -37.55 13.54 -27.84
N SER A 114 -37.49 14.66 -27.12
CA SER A 114 -38.28 15.84 -27.47
C SER A 114 -37.89 16.44 -28.82
N LEU A 115 -36.60 16.46 -29.17
CA LEU A 115 -36.10 16.99 -30.45
C LEU A 115 -36.50 16.07 -31.60
N GLU A 116 -36.35 14.76 -31.42
CA GLU A 116 -36.75 13.75 -32.42
C GLU A 116 -38.23 13.86 -32.78
N ASN A 117 -39.09 14.00 -31.78
CA ASN A 117 -40.53 14.20 -32.01
C ASN A 117 -40.83 15.48 -32.80
N LYS A 118 -40.05 16.56 -32.63
CA LYS A 118 -40.23 17.81 -33.40
C LYS A 118 -39.82 17.63 -34.86
N VAL A 119 -38.69 16.96 -35.09
CA VAL A 119 -38.19 16.67 -36.44
C VAL A 119 -39.16 15.74 -37.18
N GLU A 120 -39.67 14.70 -36.52
CA GLU A 120 -40.62 13.76 -37.12
C GLU A 120 -41.93 14.44 -37.50
N LYS A 121 -42.52 15.24 -36.59
CA LYS A 121 -43.74 16.00 -36.87
C LYS A 121 -43.61 16.92 -38.08
N THR A 122 -42.50 17.66 -38.17
CA THR A 122 -42.27 18.60 -39.27
C THR A 122 -41.92 17.89 -40.58
N ALA A 123 -41.20 16.77 -40.54
CA ALA A 123 -40.94 15.91 -41.70
C ALA A 123 -42.23 15.34 -42.31
N ASN A 124 -43.15 14.88 -41.45
CA ASN A 124 -44.45 14.34 -41.88
C ASN A 124 -45.30 15.40 -42.61
N LEU A 125 -45.22 16.66 -42.19
CA LEU A 125 -45.89 17.77 -42.90
C LEU A 125 -45.30 18.01 -44.29
N VAL A 126 -43.97 17.93 -44.45
CA VAL A 126 -43.30 18.03 -45.76
C VAL A 126 -43.76 16.92 -46.69
N ILE A 127 -43.81 15.68 -46.21
CA ILE A 127 -44.27 14.51 -47.00
C ILE A 127 -45.74 14.68 -47.42
N SER A 128 -46.60 15.11 -46.49
CA SER A 128 -48.02 15.35 -46.76
C SER A 128 -48.21 16.43 -47.84
N ASN A 129 -47.51 17.57 -47.72
CA ASN A 129 -47.59 18.65 -48.69
C ASN A 129 -47.03 18.26 -50.06
N TRP A 130 -45.93 17.52 -50.11
CA TRP A 130 -45.39 16.96 -51.35
C TRP A 130 -46.42 16.11 -52.10
N ASN A 131 -47.12 15.22 -51.39
CA ASN A 131 -48.16 14.38 -51.98
C ASN A 131 -49.34 15.21 -52.50
N GLN A 132 -49.77 16.24 -51.77
CA GLN A 132 -50.82 17.16 -52.21
C GLN A 132 -50.42 17.95 -53.46
N GLN A 133 -49.16 18.43 -53.51
CA GLN A 133 -48.62 19.16 -54.65
C GLN A 133 -48.59 18.29 -55.91
N ILE A 134 -48.13 17.04 -55.80
CA ILE A 134 -48.14 16.08 -56.93
C ILE A 134 -49.57 15.79 -57.39
N LYS A 135 -50.52 15.65 -56.47
CA LYS A 135 -51.93 15.43 -56.81
C LYS A 135 -52.53 16.64 -57.56
N ALA A 136 -52.27 17.86 -57.08
CA ALA A 136 -52.70 19.09 -57.74
C ALA A 136 -52.06 19.26 -59.13
N LYS A 137 -50.74 18.99 -59.26
CA LYS A 137 -50.01 19.02 -60.53
C LYS A 137 -50.62 18.07 -61.57
N LYS A 138 -50.88 16.82 -61.17
CA LYS A 138 -51.50 15.81 -62.05
C LYS A 138 -52.89 16.24 -62.50
N LYS A 139 -53.70 16.79 -61.58
CA LYS A 139 -55.04 17.30 -61.88
C LYS A 139 -54.99 18.42 -62.91
N LEU A 140 -54.12 19.42 -62.69
CA LEU A 140 -53.88 20.52 -63.61
C LEU A 140 -53.49 20.00 -65.00
N MET A 141 -52.46 19.14 -65.11
CA MET A 141 -52.03 18.58 -66.40
C MET A 141 -53.16 17.88 -67.16
N VAL A 142 -54.01 17.12 -66.48
CA VAL A 142 -55.14 16.44 -67.11
C VAL A 142 -56.16 17.45 -67.64
N SER A 143 -56.48 18.49 -66.86
CA SER A 143 -57.40 19.54 -67.30
C SER A 143 -56.82 20.39 -68.43
N THR A 144 -55.53 20.72 -68.40
CA THR A 144 -54.83 21.41 -69.50
C THR A 144 -54.93 20.61 -70.79
N LYS A 145 -54.64 19.30 -70.76
CA LYS A 145 -54.77 18.43 -71.95
C LYS A 145 -56.19 18.40 -72.51
N LYS A 146 -57.20 18.35 -71.63
CA LYS A 146 -58.62 18.39 -72.04
C LYS A 146 -59.00 19.76 -72.62
N HIS A 147 -58.49 20.84 -72.03
CA HIS A 147 -58.70 22.21 -72.51
C HIS A 147 -58.12 22.40 -73.90
N GLU A 148 -56.87 21.99 -74.11
CA GLU A 148 -56.16 22.10 -75.39
C GLU A 148 -56.86 21.30 -76.49
N ALA A 149 -57.28 20.07 -76.21
CA ALA A 149 -58.06 19.27 -77.16
C ALA A 149 -59.39 19.93 -77.54
N LEU A 150 -60.09 20.53 -76.57
CA LEU A 150 -61.32 21.29 -76.81
C LEU A 150 -61.03 22.54 -77.65
N PHE A 151 -59.97 23.29 -77.33
CA PHE A 151 -59.57 24.49 -78.07
C PHE A 151 -59.29 24.17 -79.55
N GLN A 152 -58.49 23.13 -79.81
CA GLN A 152 -58.20 22.68 -81.18
C GLN A 152 -59.46 22.23 -81.93
N HIS A 153 -60.40 21.58 -81.24
CA HIS A 153 -61.68 21.22 -81.84
C HIS A 153 -62.49 22.47 -82.22
N VAL A 154 -62.58 23.47 -81.33
CA VAL A 154 -63.27 24.74 -81.63
C VAL A 154 -62.64 25.46 -82.83
N GLU A 155 -61.30 25.53 -82.91
CA GLU A 155 -60.60 26.16 -84.03
C GLU A 155 -60.86 25.45 -85.36
N ARG A 156 -60.87 24.11 -85.39
CA ARG A 156 -61.17 23.33 -86.60
C ARG A 156 -62.63 23.46 -87.04
N SER A 157 -63.56 23.61 -86.09
CA SER A 157 -65.00 23.70 -86.36
C SER A 157 -65.46 25.09 -86.80
N ARG A 158 -64.57 26.09 -86.79
CA ARG A 158 -64.88 27.52 -86.99
C ARG A 158 -65.46 27.87 -88.36
N GLN A 159 -65.20 27.04 -89.38
CA GLN A 159 -65.64 27.24 -90.78
C GLN A 159 -66.85 26.39 -91.17
N THR A 160 -67.26 25.41 -90.35
CA THR A 160 -68.20 24.35 -90.75
C THR A 160 -69.44 24.22 -89.85
N THR A 161 -69.57 25.03 -88.80
CA THR A 161 -70.64 24.93 -87.80
C THR A 161 -71.64 26.08 -87.87
N THR A 162 -72.87 25.82 -87.43
CA THR A 162 -73.93 26.85 -87.33
C THR A 162 -73.63 27.84 -86.19
N GLU A 163 -74.18 29.06 -86.26
CA GLU A 163 -73.92 30.10 -85.25
C GLU A 163 -74.33 29.66 -83.82
N LYS A 164 -75.39 28.84 -83.70
CA LYS A 164 -75.84 28.27 -82.42
C LYS A 164 -74.85 27.24 -81.86
N GLU A 165 -74.28 26.38 -82.70
CA GLU A 165 -73.27 25.39 -82.31
C GLU A 165 -71.94 26.06 -81.94
N LYS A 166 -71.55 27.08 -82.70
CA LYS A 166 -70.39 27.92 -82.39
C LYS A 166 -70.52 28.58 -81.02
N GLN A 167 -71.68 29.15 -80.70
CA GLN A 167 -71.93 29.73 -79.37
C GLN A 167 -71.86 28.68 -78.25
N GLN A 168 -72.35 27.45 -78.48
CA GLN A 168 -72.25 26.36 -77.51
C GLN A 168 -70.80 25.92 -77.27
N LEU A 169 -69.99 25.82 -78.34
CA LEU A 169 -68.58 25.47 -78.26
C LEU A 169 -67.77 26.55 -77.53
N LEU A 170 -68.03 27.83 -77.80
CA LEU A 170 -67.42 28.95 -77.08
C LEU A 170 -67.80 28.95 -75.59
N ASN A 171 -69.06 28.64 -75.25
CA ASN A 171 -69.49 28.50 -73.86
C ASN A 171 -68.79 27.33 -73.14
N LYS A 172 -68.59 26.19 -73.81
CA LYS A 172 -67.82 25.06 -73.27
C LYS A 172 -66.36 25.45 -73.06
N LEU A 173 -65.77 26.18 -74.00
CA LEU A 173 -64.39 26.65 -73.91
C LEU A 173 -64.22 27.61 -72.73
N LYS A 174 -65.11 28.59 -72.56
CA LYS A 174 -65.13 29.52 -71.42
C LYS A 174 -65.14 28.77 -70.07
N LYS A 175 -66.07 27.81 -69.90
CA LYS A 175 -66.13 26.98 -68.68
C LYS A 175 -64.85 26.18 -68.44
N SER A 176 -64.23 25.70 -69.52
CA SER A 176 -62.96 24.99 -69.47
C SER A 176 -61.82 25.92 -69.02
N THR A 177 -61.75 27.15 -69.54
CA THR A 177 -60.78 28.19 -69.13
C THR A 177 -60.94 28.56 -67.66
N GLU A 178 -62.16 28.80 -67.18
CA GLU A 178 -62.43 29.13 -65.77
C GLU A 178 -62.03 27.99 -64.83
N LYS A 179 -62.31 26.73 -65.23
CA LYS A 179 -61.87 25.56 -64.46
C LYS A 179 -60.35 25.45 -64.44
N LEU A 180 -59.69 25.68 -65.57
CA LEU A 180 -58.24 25.62 -65.68
C LEU A 180 -57.58 26.68 -64.78
N ALA A 181 -58.06 27.92 -64.81
CA ALA A 181 -57.58 28.99 -63.94
C ALA A 181 -57.70 28.64 -62.45
N LYS A 182 -58.82 28.03 -62.02
CA LYS A 182 -59.00 27.57 -60.63
C LYS A 182 -58.04 26.44 -60.24
N GLU A 183 -57.77 25.51 -61.15
CA GLU A 183 -56.85 24.41 -60.89
C GLU A 183 -55.39 24.85 -60.89
N ASP A 184 -55.05 25.83 -61.73
CA ASP A 184 -53.73 26.47 -61.78
C ASP A 184 -53.45 27.24 -60.50
N GLU A 185 -54.36 28.11 -60.07
CA GLU A 185 -54.26 28.85 -58.81
C GLU A 185 -54.14 27.90 -57.61
N ASN A 186 -54.94 26.83 -57.56
CA ASN A 186 -54.82 25.83 -56.49
C ASN A 186 -53.45 25.11 -56.52
N TYR A 187 -52.89 24.80 -57.68
CA TYR A 187 -51.54 24.21 -57.76
C TYR A 187 -50.47 25.21 -57.33
N TYR A 188 -50.58 26.47 -57.76
CA TYR A 188 -49.68 27.56 -57.37
C TYR A 188 -49.66 27.75 -55.84
N GLN A 189 -50.84 27.88 -55.22
CA GLN A 189 -50.96 28.01 -53.75
C GLN A 189 -50.34 26.82 -53.01
N LYS A 190 -50.55 25.59 -53.49
CA LYS A 190 -49.92 24.39 -52.89
C LYS A 190 -48.40 24.41 -53.05
N ASN A 191 -47.87 24.93 -54.15
CA ASN A 191 -46.43 25.05 -54.38
C ASN A 191 -45.80 26.08 -53.43
N VAL A 192 -46.42 27.27 -53.29
CA VAL A 192 -45.95 28.31 -52.34
C VAL A 192 -46.00 27.81 -50.89
N ALA A 193 -47.08 27.14 -50.49
CA ALA A 193 -47.20 26.55 -49.14
C ALA A 193 -46.16 25.44 -48.90
N SER A 194 -45.80 24.67 -49.94
CA SER A 194 -44.75 23.64 -49.88
C SER A 194 -43.39 24.25 -49.56
N CYS A 195 -43.00 25.36 -50.22
CA CYS A 195 -41.77 26.08 -49.93
C CYS A 195 -41.70 26.53 -48.46
N SER A 196 -42.77 27.15 -47.95
CA SER A 196 -42.83 27.60 -46.54
C SER A 196 -42.70 26.41 -45.56
N THR A 197 -43.35 25.29 -45.86
CA THR A 197 -43.30 24.09 -45.01
C THR A 197 -41.90 23.46 -45.02
N ARG A 198 -41.26 23.43 -46.19
CA ARG A 198 -39.90 22.92 -46.33
C ARG A 198 -38.90 23.74 -45.52
N LEU A 199 -38.96 25.07 -45.62
CA LEU A 199 -38.10 25.97 -44.86
C LEU A 199 -38.30 25.81 -43.34
N LYS A 200 -39.54 25.64 -42.87
CA LYS A 200 -39.83 25.36 -41.45
C LYS A 200 -39.18 24.06 -40.96
N TRP A 201 -39.19 23.01 -41.78
CA TRP A 201 -38.53 21.75 -41.44
C TRP A 201 -37.01 21.90 -41.42
N GLU A 202 -36.42 22.60 -42.39
CA GLU A 202 -34.98 22.88 -42.44
C GLU A 202 -34.52 23.68 -41.22
N ASN A 203 -35.24 24.74 -40.84
CA ASN A 203 -34.99 25.50 -39.60
C ASN A 203 -35.15 24.61 -38.35
N THR A 204 -36.08 23.65 -38.36
CA THR A 204 -36.24 22.71 -37.24
C THR A 204 -35.03 21.79 -37.12
N LEU A 205 -34.51 21.28 -38.25
CA LEU A 205 -33.30 20.46 -38.28
C LEU A 205 -32.09 21.24 -37.77
N GLU A 206 -31.90 22.48 -38.21
CA GLU A 206 -30.80 23.34 -37.76
C GLU A 206 -30.85 23.59 -36.24
N ASN A 207 -32.01 23.95 -35.70
CA ASN A 207 -32.19 24.15 -34.26
C ASN A 207 -31.94 22.86 -33.46
N CYS A 208 -32.39 21.71 -33.98
CA CYS A 208 -32.14 20.42 -33.33
C CYS A 208 -30.67 20.02 -33.41
N PHE A 209 -30.01 20.30 -34.53
CA PHE A 209 -28.57 20.08 -34.70
C PHE A 209 -27.78 20.88 -33.65
N GLN A 210 -28.04 22.18 -33.52
CA GLN A 210 -27.37 23.00 -32.51
C GLN A 210 -27.65 22.48 -31.10
N SER A 211 -28.90 22.08 -30.82
CA SER A 211 -29.26 21.54 -29.51
C SER A 211 -28.52 20.24 -29.19
N ILE A 212 -28.36 19.32 -30.15
CA ILE A 212 -27.59 18.08 -29.95
C ILE A 212 -26.10 18.39 -29.79
N LEU A 213 -25.57 19.36 -30.54
CA LEU A 213 -24.18 19.79 -30.42
C LEU A 213 -23.87 20.30 -29.01
N GLU A 214 -24.76 21.09 -28.41
CA GLU A 214 -24.59 21.54 -27.02
C GLU A 214 -24.63 20.39 -26.01
N LEU A 215 -25.52 19.40 -26.20
CA LEU A 215 -25.53 18.19 -25.37
C LEU A 215 -24.21 17.42 -25.49
N GLU A 216 -23.65 17.34 -26.70
CA GLU A 216 -22.39 16.65 -26.93
C GLU A 216 -21.22 17.37 -26.25
N LYS A 217 -21.20 18.71 -26.28
CA LYS A 217 -20.23 19.51 -25.52
C LYS A 217 -20.33 19.27 -24.01
N GLU A 218 -21.55 19.30 -23.46
CA GLU A 218 -21.79 19.01 -22.04
C GLU A 218 -21.29 17.61 -21.66
N ARG A 219 -21.56 16.60 -22.50
CA ARG A 219 -21.12 15.20 -22.29
C ARG A 219 -19.60 15.07 -22.30
N ILE A 220 -18.93 15.68 -23.28
CA ILE A 220 -17.46 15.67 -23.38
C ILE A 220 -16.84 16.37 -22.16
N GLN A 221 -17.36 17.54 -21.78
CA GLN A 221 -16.87 18.27 -20.62
C GLN A 221 -17.05 17.47 -19.32
N LEU A 222 -18.18 16.79 -19.16
CA LEU A 222 -18.43 15.89 -18.03
C LEU A 222 -17.38 14.77 -17.97
N LEU A 223 -17.09 14.11 -19.10
CA LEU A 223 -16.07 13.05 -19.14
C LEU A 223 -14.66 13.56 -18.82
N CYS A 224 -14.30 14.74 -19.34
CA CYS A 224 -13.05 15.40 -19.00
C CYS A 224 -12.95 15.72 -17.50
N ASN A 225 -14.03 16.23 -16.91
CA ASN A 225 -14.08 16.50 -15.47
C ASN A 225 -13.95 15.21 -14.65
N ASN A 226 -14.64 14.13 -15.03
CA ASN A 226 -14.53 12.83 -14.38
C ASN A 226 -13.10 12.29 -14.41
N LEU A 227 -12.41 12.39 -15.57
CA LEU A 227 -11.02 11.96 -15.71
C LEU A 227 -10.06 12.79 -14.84
N ASN A 228 -10.25 14.11 -14.79
CA ASN A 228 -9.44 14.99 -13.95
C ASN A 228 -9.63 14.67 -12.46
N GLN A 229 -10.88 14.50 -12.00
CA GLN A 229 -11.16 14.12 -10.63
C GLN A 229 -10.57 12.75 -10.30
N TYR A 230 -10.74 11.76 -11.17
CA TYR A 230 -10.14 10.44 -10.99
C TYR A 230 -8.61 10.53 -10.85
N SER A 231 -7.94 11.32 -11.70
CA SER A 231 -6.49 11.54 -11.62
C SER A 231 -6.07 12.16 -10.27
N GLN A 232 -6.80 13.17 -9.80
CA GLN A 232 -6.55 13.82 -8.50
C GLN A 232 -6.69 12.84 -7.34
N HIS A 233 -7.75 12.01 -7.35
CA HIS A 233 -7.95 10.98 -6.34
C HIS A 233 -6.82 9.95 -6.32
N ILE A 234 -6.35 9.49 -7.48
CA ILE A 234 -5.22 8.55 -7.57
C ILE A 234 -3.91 9.19 -7.08
N SER A 235 -3.67 10.47 -7.37
CA SER A 235 -2.49 11.18 -6.88
C SER A 235 -2.49 11.30 -5.35
N GLY A 236 -3.60 11.74 -4.76
CA GLY A 236 -3.75 11.82 -3.30
C GLY A 236 -3.67 10.45 -2.62
N PHE A 237 -4.15 9.41 -3.30
CA PHE A 237 -4.04 8.03 -2.86
C PHE A 237 -2.55 7.60 -2.73
N GLY A 238 -1.75 7.87 -3.75
CA GLY A 238 -0.31 7.55 -3.75
C GLY A 238 0.47 8.23 -2.62
N GLN A 239 0.23 9.53 -2.38
CA GLN A 239 0.91 10.28 -1.32
C GLN A 239 0.67 9.70 0.08
N THR A 240 -0.55 9.22 0.33
CA THR A 240 -0.94 8.63 1.62
C THR A 240 -0.27 7.27 1.84
N LEU A 241 -0.17 6.43 0.79
CA LEU A 241 0.55 5.17 0.86
C LEU A 241 2.03 5.38 1.18
N SER A 242 2.67 6.34 0.53
CA SER A 242 4.07 6.71 0.82
C SER A 242 4.26 7.15 2.26
N THR A 243 3.29 7.89 2.82
CA THR A 243 3.32 8.32 4.23
C THR A 243 3.21 7.12 5.18
N CYS A 244 2.30 6.17 4.91
CA CYS A 244 2.15 4.95 5.71
C CYS A 244 3.44 4.11 5.69
N HIS A 245 4.06 3.97 4.51
CA HIS A 245 5.32 3.26 4.37
C HIS A 245 6.45 3.93 5.17
N MET A 246 6.57 5.26 5.08
CA MET A 246 7.55 6.03 5.85
C MET A 246 7.40 5.83 7.37
N GLN A 247 6.16 5.83 7.88
CA GLN A 247 5.89 5.61 9.31
C GLN A 247 6.34 4.22 9.78
N ILE A 248 6.07 3.18 8.98
CA ILE A 248 6.54 1.81 9.27
C ILE A 248 8.07 1.77 9.28
N HIS A 249 8.72 2.37 8.28
CA HIS A 249 10.18 2.41 8.20
C HIS A 249 10.80 3.13 9.41
N CYS A 250 10.24 4.27 9.82
CA CYS A 250 10.65 4.99 11.04
C CYS A 250 10.39 4.21 12.32
N ALA A 251 9.41 3.30 12.35
CA ALA A 251 9.17 2.44 13.50
C ALA A 251 10.18 1.29 13.57
N ILE A 252 10.56 0.73 12.41
CA ILE A 252 11.60 -0.30 12.30
C ILE A 252 12.95 0.25 12.77
N SER A 253 13.32 1.48 12.40
CA SER A 253 14.59 2.08 12.83
C SER A 253 14.69 2.36 14.33
N LYS A 254 13.57 2.29 15.06
CA LYS A 254 13.51 2.44 16.53
C LYS A 254 13.52 1.12 17.27
N ILE A 255 13.58 -0.01 16.57
CA ILE A 255 13.67 -1.34 17.21
C ILE A 255 15.06 -1.46 17.85
N ASP A 256 15.07 -1.77 19.13
CA ASP A 256 16.26 -1.96 19.96
C ASP A 256 16.07 -3.27 20.74
N VAL A 257 16.76 -4.31 20.27
CA VAL A 257 16.60 -5.66 20.79
C VAL A 257 17.15 -5.74 22.21
N GLU A 258 18.29 -5.10 22.45
CA GLU A 258 18.98 -5.07 23.73
C GLU A 258 18.09 -4.43 24.80
N LYS A 259 17.44 -3.32 24.47
CA LYS A 259 16.46 -2.66 25.35
C LYS A 259 15.26 -3.55 25.67
N ASP A 260 14.73 -4.27 24.68
CA ASP A 260 13.61 -5.20 24.88
C ASP A 260 14.01 -6.40 25.75
N ILE A 261 15.22 -6.95 25.57
CA ILE A 261 15.76 -8.02 26.42
C ILE A 261 16.01 -7.53 27.84
N GLN A 262 16.55 -6.31 28.01
CA GLN A 262 16.74 -5.71 29.33
C GLN A 262 15.40 -5.56 30.07
N ALA A 263 14.36 -5.05 29.40
CA ALA A 263 13.01 -4.95 29.96
C ALA A 263 12.34 -6.31 30.22
N LEU A 264 12.82 -7.39 29.59
CA LEU A 264 12.41 -8.76 29.90
C LEU A 264 13.09 -9.24 31.17
N ILE A 265 14.42 -9.09 31.26
CA ILE A 265 15.25 -9.44 32.43
C ILE A 265 14.72 -8.75 33.68
N GLU A 266 14.49 -7.43 33.65
CA GLU A 266 13.97 -6.67 34.80
C GLU A 266 12.61 -7.17 35.28
N LYS A 267 11.76 -7.65 34.36
CA LYS A 267 10.43 -8.16 34.72
C LYS A 267 10.47 -9.59 35.25
N THR A 268 11.45 -10.39 34.85
CA THR A 268 11.59 -11.79 35.28
C THR A 268 12.56 -11.98 36.44
N ALA A 269 13.36 -10.96 36.76
CA ALA A 269 14.26 -10.97 37.90
C ALA A 269 13.44 -11.10 39.21
N ILE A 270 13.70 -12.17 39.95
CA ILE A 270 13.27 -12.32 41.33
C ILE A 270 14.12 -11.36 42.17
N SER A 271 13.49 -10.64 43.10
CA SER A 271 14.16 -9.71 44.03
C SER A 271 15.48 -10.30 44.55
N SER A 272 16.59 -9.57 44.41
CA SER A 272 17.93 -10.05 44.74
C SER A 272 18.15 -10.38 46.21
N ALA A 273 17.18 -10.06 47.07
CA ALA A 273 17.21 -10.33 48.51
C ALA A 273 17.16 -11.82 48.87
N GLU A 274 16.78 -12.71 47.94
CA GLU A 274 16.56 -14.14 48.21
C GLU A 274 17.61 -15.12 47.63
N ASN A 275 18.76 -14.65 47.14
CA ASN A 275 19.78 -15.55 46.57
C ASN A 275 20.67 -16.25 47.61
N LYS A 276 20.08 -16.76 48.70
CA LYS A 276 20.78 -17.64 49.64
C LYS A 276 20.43 -19.09 49.31
N SER A 277 21.43 -19.90 48.99
CA SER A 277 21.26 -21.34 48.82
C SER A 277 21.66 -22.06 50.10
N GLU A 278 20.86 -23.04 50.50
CA GLU A 278 21.11 -23.86 51.68
C GLU A 278 21.87 -25.13 51.29
N PHE A 279 22.97 -25.42 51.99
CA PHE A 279 23.81 -26.58 51.76
C PHE A 279 23.99 -27.36 53.05
N LEU A 280 24.05 -28.68 52.95
CA LEU A 280 24.35 -29.55 54.09
C LEU A 280 25.82 -29.44 54.48
N LEU A 281 26.08 -29.41 55.78
CA LEU A 281 27.41 -29.61 56.35
C LEU A 281 27.60 -31.09 56.70
N THR A 282 28.85 -31.53 56.76
CA THR A 282 29.19 -32.91 57.06
C THR A 282 28.99 -33.19 58.53
N ASP A 283 28.04 -34.05 58.88
CA ASP A 283 27.81 -34.46 60.26
C ASP A 283 28.76 -35.59 60.67
N TYR A 284 29.62 -35.33 61.65
CA TYR A 284 30.49 -36.35 62.22
C TYR A 284 29.91 -36.90 63.54
N PHE A 285 30.08 -38.19 63.78
CA PHE A 285 29.60 -38.85 64.99
C PHE A 285 30.18 -38.23 66.28
N GLU A 286 31.43 -37.76 66.20
CA GLU A 286 32.13 -37.12 67.31
C GLU A 286 31.59 -35.73 67.67
N GLU A 287 30.66 -35.18 66.90
CA GLU A 287 29.98 -33.92 67.22
C GLU A 287 28.80 -34.11 68.17
N ASP A 288 28.26 -35.33 68.30
CA ASP A 288 27.09 -35.58 69.14
C ASP A 288 27.49 -35.48 70.63
N PRO A 289 26.91 -34.55 71.41
CA PRO A 289 27.22 -34.44 72.84
C PRO A 289 26.86 -35.68 73.65
N LYS A 290 26.05 -36.61 73.10
CA LYS A 290 25.70 -37.90 73.73
C LYS A 290 26.53 -39.07 73.25
N ASN A 291 27.60 -38.83 72.49
CA ASN A 291 28.44 -39.91 71.98
C ASN A 291 29.13 -40.68 73.14
N ALA A 292 29.36 -41.98 72.94
CA ALA A 292 29.96 -42.86 73.94
C ALA A 292 31.51 -42.86 73.94
N MET A 293 32.16 -41.93 73.23
CA MET A 293 33.62 -41.90 73.14
C MET A 293 34.26 -41.23 74.34
N SER A 294 35.47 -41.67 74.73
CA SER A 294 36.25 -40.95 75.73
C SER A 294 36.68 -39.58 75.18
N LYS A 295 36.85 -38.62 76.08
CA LYS A 295 37.21 -37.24 75.74
C LYS A 295 38.51 -37.17 74.93
N GLU A 296 39.53 -37.93 75.30
CA GLU A 296 40.82 -37.94 74.59
C GLU A 296 40.69 -38.50 73.17
N ARG A 297 39.86 -39.54 72.99
CA ARG A 297 39.62 -40.16 71.69
C ARG A 297 38.78 -39.26 70.78
N GLN A 298 37.80 -38.57 71.35
CA GLN A 298 36.97 -37.59 70.64
C GLN A 298 37.81 -36.40 70.17
N GLU A 299 38.63 -35.81 71.04
CA GLU A 299 39.54 -34.72 70.69
C GLU A 299 40.54 -35.13 69.60
N SER A 300 41.16 -36.30 69.71
CA SER A 300 42.11 -36.80 68.72
C SER A 300 41.46 -37.03 67.36
N SER A 301 40.25 -37.60 67.32
CA SER A 301 39.47 -37.80 66.09
C SER A 301 39.08 -36.47 65.43
N ILE A 302 38.61 -35.50 66.22
CA ILE A 302 38.25 -34.16 65.70
C ILE A 302 39.50 -33.43 65.18
N LYS A 303 40.62 -33.47 65.90
CA LYS A 303 41.91 -32.89 65.47
C LYS A 303 42.39 -33.48 64.12
N SER A 304 42.26 -34.79 63.93
CA SER A 304 42.59 -35.44 62.66
C SER A 304 41.71 -34.95 61.49
N LYS A 305 40.40 -34.78 61.72
CA LYS A 305 39.47 -34.26 60.72
C LYS A 305 39.69 -32.78 60.42
N LEU A 306 39.99 -31.97 61.43
CA LEU A 306 40.38 -30.58 61.27
C LEU A 306 41.67 -30.46 60.45
N LEU A 307 42.66 -31.31 60.69
CA LEU A 307 43.88 -31.35 59.87
C LEU A 307 43.58 -31.69 58.41
N ARG A 308 42.65 -32.63 58.15
CA ARG A 308 42.19 -32.94 56.79
C ARG A 308 41.51 -31.73 56.14
N LEU A 309 40.55 -31.12 56.84
CA LEU A 309 39.86 -29.92 56.34
C LEU A 309 40.83 -28.77 56.07
N GLN A 310 41.83 -28.57 56.93
CA GLN A 310 42.86 -27.55 56.75
C GLN A 310 43.66 -27.79 55.46
N LYS A 311 44.09 -29.04 55.20
CA LYS A 311 44.76 -29.41 53.93
C LYS A 311 43.88 -29.17 52.71
N ASP A 312 42.59 -29.49 52.80
CA ASP A 312 41.63 -29.30 51.72
C ASP A 312 41.35 -27.80 51.47
N ILE A 313 41.26 -26.98 52.52
CA ILE A 313 41.13 -25.52 52.46
C ILE A 313 42.36 -24.91 51.78
N GLU A 314 43.56 -25.32 52.19
CA GLU A 314 44.81 -24.83 51.57
C GLU A 314 44.89 -25.21 50.10
N LYS A 315 44.50 -26.44 49.73
CA LYS A 315 44.46 -26.88 48.33
C LYS A 315 43.47 -26.04 47.53
N ALA A 316 42.23 -25.91 48.01
CA ALA A 316 41.21 -25.12 47.33
C ALA A 316 41.58 -23.62 47.25
N SER A 317 42.31 -23.09 48.24
CA SER A 317 42.80 -21.71 48.23
C SER A 317 43.85 -21.49 47.14
N ARG A 318 44.79 -22.43 46.98
CA ARG A 318 45.78 -22.39 45.88
C ARG A 318 45.10 -22.54 44.51
N ASP A 319 44.12 -23.44 44.40
CA ASP A 319 43.35 -23.63 43.18
C ASP A 319 42.63 -22.32 42.80
N ARG A 320 41.98 -21.64 43.77
CA ARG A 320 41.33 -20.33 43.60
C ARG A 320 42.31 -19.26 43.12
N GLU A 321 43.46 -19.13 43.76
CA GLU A 321 44.49 -18.15 43.36
C GLU A 321 45.03 -18.42 41.93
N GLY A 322 45.14 -19.69 41.55
CA GLY A 322 45.49 -20.11 40.19
C GLY A 322 44.46 -19.65 39.16
N LEU A 323 43.18 -19.92 39.43
CA LEU A 323 42.06 -19.48 38.59
C LEU A 323 41.99 -17.94 38.48
N GLU A 324 42.33 -17.23 39.55
CA GLU A 324 42.26 -15.76 39.59
C GLU A 324 43.35 -15.14 38.72
N ARG A 325 44.54 -15.74 38.72
CA ARG A 325 45.63 -15.36 37.81
C ARG A 325 45.25 -15.61 36.36
N MET A 326 44.61 -16.74 36.05
CA MET A 326 44.14 -17.04 34.68
C MET A 326 43.09 -16.04 34.20
N LEU A 327 42.08 -15.72 35.03
CA LEU A 327 41.07 -14.71 34.68
C LEU A 327 41.66 -13.32 34.45
N ARG A 328 42.66 -12.92 35.25
CA ARG A 328 43.39 -11.65 35.03
C ARG A 328 44.13 -11.66 33.70
N ALA A 329 44.84 -12.74 33.37
CA ALA A 329 45.56 -12.87 32.10
C ALA A 329 44.63 -12.78 30.87
N TYR A 330 43.47 -13.44 30.90
CA TYR A 330 42.46 -13.34 29.83
C TYR A 330 41.89 -11.94 29.67
N THR A 331 41.87 -11.13 30.74
CA THR A 331 41.36 -9.76 30.68
C THR A 331 42.41 -8.80 30.11
N SER A 332 43.70 -9.15 30.22
CA SER A 332 44.83 -8.36 29.70
C SER A 332 45.17 -8.62 28.22
N HIS A 333 44.78 -9.77 27.66
CA HIS A 333 44.98 -10.12 26.26
C HIS A 333 43.63 -10.52 25.64
N SER A 334 43.07 -9.69 24.76
CA SER A 334 41.69 -9.87 24.25
C SER A 334 41.70 -10.48 22.84
N SER A 335 41.51 -11.81 22.73
CA SER A 335 41.13 -12.51 21.49
C SER A 335 39.75 -13.17 21.61
N SER A 336 39.14 -13.55 20.48
CA SER A 336 37.79 -14.17 20.46
C SER A 336 37.76 -15.52 21.19
N SER A 337 38.83 -16.33 21.08
CA SER A 337 38.97 -17.61 21.78
C SER A 337 39.08 -17.48 23.31
N ASP A 338 39.45 -16.30 23.81
CA ASP A 338 39.58 -16.07 25.25
C ASP A 338 38.22 -15.97 25.94
N THR A 339 37.15 -15.66 25.20
CA THR A 339 35.81 -15.43 25.79
C THR A 339 35.19 -16.73 26.32
N GLU A 340 35.36 -17.84 25.63
CA GLU A 340 34.84 -19.15 26.06
C GLU A 340 35.67 -19.72 27.22
N ASN A 341 36.99 -19.62 27.12
CA ASN A 341 37.92 -20.01 28.19
C ASN A 341 37.70 -19.16 29.46
N GLN A 342 37.44 -17.86 29.33
CA GLN A 342 37.10 -16.96 30.43
C GLN A 342 35.78 -17.38 31.10
N LYS A 343 34.75 -17.74 30.32
CA LYS A 343 33.47 -18.22 30.86
C LYS A 343 33.62 -19.54 31.61
N SER A 344 34.44 -20.46 31.11
CA SER A 344 34.71 -21.76 31.75
C SER A 344 35.51 -21.58 33.05
N THR A 345 36.57 -20.79 33.01
CA THR A 345 37.41 -20.48 34.18
C THR A 345 36.63 -19.75 35.27
N ALA A 346 35.74 -18.83 34.91
CA ALA A 346 34.86 -18.14 35.85
C ALA A 346 33.86 -19.09 36.54
N ALA A 347 33.37 -20.11 35.85
CA ALA A 347 32.50 -21.12 36.45
C ALA A 347 33.28 -21.99 37.46
N LEU A 348 34.49 -22.41 37.10
CA LEU A 348 35.36 -23.19 37.99
C LEU A 348 35.82 -22.37 39.22
N MET A 349 36.00 -21.06 39.05
CA MET A 349 36.24 -20.13 40.15
C MET A 349 35.06 -20.09 41.13
N ASP A 350 33.83 -19.99 40.63
CA ASP A 350 32.63 -19.99 41.48
C ASP A 350 32.45 -21.33 42.22
N GLU A 351 32.71 -22.45 41.55
CA GLU A 351 32.71 -23.78 42.18
C GLU A 351 33.76 -23.88 43.29
N THR A 352 34.97 -23.39 43.05
CA THR A 352 36.07 -23.41 44.01
C THR A 352 35.78 -22.51 45.22
N ASN A 353 35.18 -21.34 45.00
CA ASN A 353 34.75 -20.45 46.08
C ASN A 353 33.67 -21.10 46.95
N LEU A 354 32.65 -21.71 46.35
CA LEU A 354 31.63 -22.45 47.10
C LEU A 354 32.25 -23.58 47.93
N LYS A 355 33.19 -24.32 47.34
CA LYS A 355 33.91 -25.39 48.03
C LYS A 355 34.68 -24.85 49.23
N LEU A 356 35.36 -23.71 49.09
CA LEU A 356 36.05 -23.05 50.20
C LEU A 356 35.09 -22.65 51.31
N ASP A 357 33.97 -21.99 50.98
CA ASP A 357 32.97 -21.58 51.96
C ASP A 357 32.42 -22.77 52.76
N LEU A 358 32.12 -23.89 52.07
CA LEU A 358 31.64 -25.12 52.71
C LEU A 358 32.71 -25.78 53.57
N LEU A 359 33.97 -25.83 53.12
CA LEU A 359 35.07 -26.39 53.89
C LEU A 359 35.36 -25.54 55.15
N GLN A 360 35.32 -24.22 55.02
CA GLN A 360 35.49 -23.30 56.15
C GLN A 360 34.33 -23.40 57.14
N ALA A 361 33.08 -23.52 56.68
CA ALA A 361 31.92 -23.75 57.55
C ALA A 361 32.02 -25.08 58.31
N ASN A 362 32.46 -26.17 57.64
CA ASN A 362 32.73 -27.45 58.30
C ASN A 362 33.88 -27.35 59.32
N SER A 363 34.95 -26.64 58.98
CA SER A 363 36.10 -26.42 59.85
C SER A 363 35.72 -25.62 61.10
N TYR A 364 34.95 -24.55 60.93
CA TYR A 364 34.40 -23.74 62.02
C TYR A 364 33.50 -24.57 62.93
N LYS A 365 32.58 -25.36 62.35
CA LYS A 365 31.67 -26.24 63.10
C LYS A 365 32.46 -27.20 63.99
N LEU A 366 33.42 -27.93 63.42
CA LEU A 366 34.26 -28.87 64.17
C LEU A 366 35.18 -28.17 65.19
N SER A 367 35.73 -26.99 64.85
CA SER A 367 36.58 -26.22 65.77
C SER A 367 35.79 -25.71 66.97
N SER A 368 34.52 -25.38 66.79
CA SER A 368 33.62 -24.97 67.87
C SER A 368 33.33 -26.13 68.83
N VAL A 369 33.07 -27.33 68.28
CA VAL A 369 32.93 -28.55 69.10
C VAL A 369 34.22 -28.86 69.86
N LEU A 370 35.39 -28.72 69.22
CA LEU A 370 36.68 -28.94 69.88
C LEU A 370 36.93 -27.91 71.00
N ALA A 371 36.61 -26.64 70.78
CA ALA A 371 36.76 -25.59 71.79
C ALA A 371 35.88 -25.85 73.01
N GLU A 372 34.66 -26.35 72.81
CA GLU A 372 33.76 -26.77 73.90
C GLU A 372 34.35 -27.93 74.71
N LEU A 373 34.92 -28.95 74.04
CA LEU A 373 35.59 -30.06 74.71
C LEU A 373 36.82 -29.59 75.50
N GLU A 374 37.64 -28.72 74.92
CA GLU A 374 38.87 -28.20 75.53
C GLU A 374 38.63 -27.05 76.54
N GLN A 375 37.35 -26.65 76.76
CA GLN A 375 36.96 -25.49 77.58
C GLN A 375 37.67 -24.18 77.16
N ARG A 376 37.80 -23.97 75.86
CA ARG A 376 38.37 -22.76 75.25
C ARG A 376 37.28 -21.83 74.70
N PRO A 377 37.59 -20.55 74.48
CA PRO A 377 36.69 -19.64 73.77
C PRO A 377 36.34 -20.20 72.39
N GLN A 378 35.08 -20.07 71.96
CA GLN A 378 34.69 -20.47 70.61
C GLN A 378 35.46 -19.64 69.56
N PRO A 379 35.85 -20.26 68.43
CA PRO A 379 36.44 -19.54 67.32
C PRO A 379 35.44 -18.50 66.77
N SER A 380 35.94 -17.44 66.14
CA SER A 380 35.11 -16.51 65.37
C SER A 380 35.25 -16.80 63.89
N HIS A 381 34.14 -16.84 63.16
CA HIS A 381 34.16 -16.97 61.70
C HIS A 381 32.94 -16.29 61.08
N PRO A 382 33.07 -15.62 59.92
CA PRO A 382 31.95 -14.94 59.25
C PRO A 382 30.73 -15.81 58.92
N CYS A 383 30.86 -17.14 58.93
CA CYS A 383 29.76 -18.06 58.65
C CYS A 383 28.96 -18.51 59.89
N SER A 384 29.37 -18.12 61.10
CA SER A 384 28.71 -18.53 62.35
C SER A 384 27.21 -18.27 62.34
N ASP A 385 26.82 -17.09 61.85
CA ASP A 385 25.43 -16.60 61.86
C ASP A 385 24.59 -17.20 60.72
N SER A 386 25.20 -18.02 59.88
CA SER A 386 24.58 -18.63 58.70
C SER A 386 24.50 -20.15 58.79
N ILE A 387 24.92 -20.76 59.91
CA ILE A 387 24.79 -22.20 60.16
C ILE A 387 23.54 -22.48 60.99
N PHE A 388 22.70 -23.40 60.51
CA PHE A 388 21.46 -23.81 61.15
C PHE A 388 21.56 -25.28 61.55
N LYS A 389 20.93 -25.64 62.68
CA LYS A 389 20.85 -27.01 63.16
C LYS A 389 19.40 -27.44 63.32
N TRP A 390 19.07 -28.65 62.93
CA TRP A 390 17.76 -29.28 63.22
C TRP A 390 17.95 -30.73 63.65
N LYS A 391 16.91 -31.33 64.23
CA LYS A 391 16.92 -32.71 64.69
C LYS A 391 15.94 -33.57 63.92
N GLU A 392 16.39 -34.74 63.49
CA GLU A 392 15.57 -35.75 62.84
C GLU A 392 15.85 -37.12 63.46
N LYS A 393 14.84 -37.79 64.04
CA LYS A 393 14.90 -39.16 64.59
C LYS A 393 16.19 -39.48 65.36
N GLN A 394 16.53 -38.63 66.33
CA GLN A 394 17.72 -38.67 67.21
C GLN A 394 19.06 -38.18 66.60
N GLN A 395 19.12 -37.85 65.32
CA GLN A 395 20.30 -37.24 64.69
C GLN A 395 20.17 -35.73 64.65
N THR A 396 21.29 -35.03 64.85
CA THR A 396 21.37 -33.57 64.68
C THR A 396 22.07 -33.27 63.38
N HIS A 397 21.41 -32.52 62.51
CA HIS A 397 21.94 -32.11 61.21
C HIS A 397 22.32 -30.65 61.22
N SER A 398 23.31 -30.30 60.42
CA SER A 398 23.73 -28.91 60.23
C SER A 398 23.68 -28.51 58.76
N SER A 399 23.17 -27.32 58.47
CA SER A 399 23.21 -26.69 57.15
C SER A 399 23.82 -25.31 57.24
N VAL A 400 24.28 -24.78 56.10
CA VAL A 400 24.76 -23.41 55.97
C VAL A 400 24.03 -22.71 54.83
N LYS A 401 23.61 -21.47 55.04
CA LYS A 401 23.03 -20.62 54.00
C LYS A 401 24.11 -19.72 53.42
N ILE A 402 24.50 -19.97 52.17
CA ILE A 402 25.54 -19.23 51.47
C ILE A 402 24.89 -18.36 50.39
N THR A 403 25.29 -17.10 50.32
CA THR A 403 24.87 -16.20 49.24
C THR A 403 25.50 -16.65 47.94
N ARG A 404 24.70 -16.95 46.92
CA ARG A 404 25.18 -17.40 45.61
C ARG A 404 24.86 -16.35 44.54
N PRO A 405 25.81 -16.02 43.64
CA PRO A 405 25.49 -15.17 42.51
C PRO A 405 24.50 -15.90 41.59
N PHE A 406 23.28 -15.37 41.46
CA PHE A 406 22.32 -15.88 40.50
C PHE A 406 22.82 -15.62 39.07
N LEU A 407 22.68 -16.62 38.19
CA LEU A 407 23.24 -16.66 36.83
C LEU A 407 22.88 -15.46 35.93
N MET A 408 21.93 -14.61 36.32
CA MET A 408 21.49 -13.46 35.54
C MET A 408 22.56 -12.35 35.43
N LYS A 409 23.43 -12.19 36.44
CA LYS A 409 24.59 -11.27 36.38
C LYS A 409 25.58 -11.64 35.26
N ARG A 410 25.58 -12.90 34.82
CA ARG A 410 26.44 -13.42 33.74
C ARG A 410 25.89 -13.09 32.35
N LEU A 411 24.60 -12.76 32.22
CA LEU A 411 23.97 -12.29 30.98
C LEU A 411 24.17 -10.78 30.78
N GLU A 412 24.12 -9.99 31.86
CA GLU A 412 24.38 -8.54 31.83
C GLU A 412 25.75 -8.22 31.23
N THR A 413 26.81 -8.94 31.63
CA THR A 413 28.19 -8.70 31.13
C THR A 413 28.36 -9.08 29.65
N VAL A 414 27.58 -10.04 29.14
CA VAL A 414 27.60 -10.44 27.73
C VAL A 414 26.88 -9.38 26.88
N MET A 415 25.79 -8.81 27.38
CA MET A 415 25.02 -7.78 26.68
C MET A 415 25.73 -6.42 26.65
N SER A 416 26.42 -6.02 27.73
CA SER A 416 27.20 -4.77 27.75
C SER A 416 28.35 -4.75 26.72
N LYS A 417 28.91 -5.92 26.35
CA LYS A 417 29.95 -6.04 25.31
C LYS A 417 29.39 -6.11 23.89
N ALA A 418 28.14 -6.55 23.70
CA ALA A 418 27.48 -6.54 22.39
C ALA A 418 27.06 -5.11 21.98
N SER A 419 26.68 -4.29 22.96
CA SER A 419 26.26 -2.89 22.71
C SER A 419 27.40 -1.95 22.25
N SER A 420 28.66 -2.37 22.32
CA SER A 420 29.81 -1.59 21.81
C SER A 420 30.10 -1.76 20.31
N GLY A 421 29.31 -2.56 19.58
CA GLY A 421 29.44 -2.78 18.13
C GLY A 421 28.50 -1.97 17.24
N GLY A 422 27.74 -1.00 17.79
CA GLY A 422 26.79 -0.19 17.03
C GLY A 422 27.48 0.91 16.22
N GLN A 423 27.45 0.80 14.89
CA GLN A 423 27.82 1.87 13.96
C GLN A 423 27.06 3.15 14.30
N ARG A 424 27.82 4.21 14.62
CA ARG A 424 27.33 5.59 14.68
C ARG A 424 26.83 6.00 13.30
N MET A 425 25.51 6.17 13.15
CA MET A 425 24.94 7.01 12.11
C MET A 425 25.15 8.48 12.51
N PRO A 426 25.73 9.34 11.66
CA PRO A 426 25.80 10.76 11.96
C PRO A 426 24.42 11.39 11.76
N SER A 427 23.85 11.92 12.84
CA SER A 427 22.77 12.90 12.81
C SER A 427 23.36 14.29 12.57
N SER A 428 22.85 15.01 11.57
CA SER A 428 23.06 16.46 11.45
C SER A 428 21.75 17.17 11.12
N SER A 429 21.39 18.11 11.99
CA SER A 429 20.28 19.05 11.87
C SER A 429 20.66 20.28 11.02
N SER A 430 19.76 20.65 10.10
CA SER A 430 19.39 22.00 9.63
C SER A 430 20.46 23.05 9.29
N THR A 431 20.64 23.40 8.00
CA THR A 431 20.16 24.63 7.30
C THR A 431 20.94 24.92 6.00
N ALA A 432 20.20 25.42 5.00
CA ALA A 432 20.61 26.22 3.83
C ALA A 432 21.42 25.60 2.66
N SER A 433 20.77 25.70 1.48
CA SER A 433 21.30 26.03 0.15
C SER A 433 22.35 25.12 -0.53
N GLY A 434 21.83 24.29 -1.44
CA GLY A 434 22.33 24.05 -2.80
C GLY A 434 23.82 23.79 -3.02
N VAL A 435 24.22 22.52 -3.06
CA VAL A 435 25.31 22.00 -3.92
C VAL A 435 25.00 20.55 -4.32
N THR A 436 24.99 20.30 -5.63
CA THR A 436 24.88 18.99 -6.31
C THR A 436 25.96 17.99 -5.88
N GLN A 437 25.58 16.82 -5.38
CA GLN A 437 26.50 15.72 -5.07
C GLN A 437 26.61 14.78 -6.28
N LEU A 438 27.77 14.82 -6.95
CA LEU A 438 28.17 13.91 -8.02
C LEU A 438 28.56 12.56 -7.40
N GLY A 439 27.70 11.55 -7.50
CA GLY A 439 28.01 10.18 -7.08
C GLY A 439 28.25 9.30 -8.29
N ASN A 440 29.52 9.12 -8.68
CA ASN A 440 29.93 8.24 -9.78
C ASN A 440 29.80 6.76 -9.36
N GLY A 441 28.60 6.19 -9.48
CA GLY A 441 28.38 4.74 -9.33
C GLY A 441 28.34 4.03 -10.67
N LEU A 442 28.62 2.72 -10.71
CA LEU A 442 28.37 1.86 -11.87
C LEU A 442 27.15 0.98 -11.60
N CYS A 443 26.35 0.72 -12.62
CA CYS A 443 25.27 -0.26 -12.54
C CYS A 443 25.25 -1.15 -13.78
N LYS A 444 24.69 -2.35 -13.65
CA LYS A 444 24.52 -3.33 -14.72
C LYS A 444 23.05 -3.43 -15.10
N ALA A 445 22.73 -3.34 -16.40
CA ALA A 445 21.38 -3.54 -16.90
C ALA A 445 20.94 -5.00 -16.76
N LEU A 446 19.84 -5.24 -16.05
CA LEU A 446 19.19 -6.54 -15.88
C LEU A 446 18.24 -6.86 -17.04
N TYR A 447 17.70 -5.83 -17.68
CA TYR A 447 16.74 -5.91 -18.77
C TYR A 447 17.06 -4.86 -19.83
N SER A 448 16.70 -5.14 -21.09
CA SER A 448 16.81 -4.14 -22.16
C SER A 448 15.72 -3.07 -22.04
N PHE A 449 16.05 -1.83 -22.36
CA PHE A 449 15.16 -0.67 -22.37
C PHE A 449 15.38 0.12 -23.66
N GLN A 450 14.29 0.49 -24.34
CA GLN A 450 14.33 1.28 -25.56
C GLN A 450 13.82 2.69 -25.26
N ALA A 451 14.67 3.69 -25.50
CA ALA A 451 14.35 5.10 -25.34
C ALA A 451 13.22 5.50 -26.28
N ARG A 452 12.24 6.24 -25.74
CA ARG A 452 11.12 6.81 -26.48
C ARG A 452 11.21 8.33 -26.58
N GLN A 453 11.99 8.96 -25.71
CA GLN A 453 12.26 10.39 -25.70
C GLN A 453 13.75 10.65 -25.92
N ASP A 454 14.09 11.81 -26.47
CA ASP A 454 15.47 12.17 -26.82
C ASP A 454 16.39 12.35 -25.59
N ASP A 455 15.81 12.50 -24.40
CA ASP A 455 16.51 12.60 -23.12
C ASP A 455 16.65 11.25 -22.40
N GLU A 456 16.16 10.15 -22.98
CA GLU A 456 16.27 8.78 -22.45
C GLU A 456 17.48 8.02 -23.03
N LEU A 457 17.97 7.02 -22.29
CA LEU A 457 19.14 6.20 -22.64
C LEU A 457 18.73 4.76 -22.95
N ASP A 458 19.03 4.28 -24.15
CA ASP A 458 18.86 2.86 -24.52
C ASP A 458 19.78 1.96 -23.68
N LEU A 459 19.23 0.83 -23.22
CA LEU A 459 19.95 -0.21 -22.47
C LEU A 459 19.76 -1.58 -23.13
N GLU A 460 20.82 -2.38 -23.21
CA GLU A 460 20.71 -3.82 -23.45
C GLU A 460 21.04 -4.60 -22.18
N LYS A 461 20.36 -5.73 -21.97
CA LYS A 461 20.65 -6.62 -20.84
C LYS A 461 22.15 -6.97 -20.80
N GLY A 462 22.81 -6.62 -19.70
CA GLY A 462 24.23 -6.83 -19.45
C GLY A 462 25.10 -5.58 -19.58
N ASP A 463 24.59 -4.47 -20.13
CA ASP A 463 25.33 -3.23 -20.26
C ASP A 463 25.75 -2.64 -18.91
N ILE A 464 26.93 -2.00 -18.88
CA ILE A 464 27.47 -1.31 -17.70
C ILE A 464 27.32 0.20 -17.88
N VAL A 465 26.50 0.82 -17.03
CA VAL A 465 26.14 2.24 -17.14
C VAL A 465 26.75 3.03 -15.99
N THR A 466 27.39 4.15 -16.31
CA THR A 466 27.87 5.10 -15.31
C THR A 466 26.73 5.97 -14.83
N ILE A 467 26.42 5.92 -13.54
CA ILE A 467 25.39 6.74 -12.89
C ILE A 467 25.97 8.13 -12.60
N HIS A 468 25.29 9.17 -13.08
CA HIS A 468 25.60 10.58 -12.79
C HIS A 468 24.64 11.17 -11.76
N LYS A 469 23.36 10.77 -11.77
CA LYS A 469 22.34 11.26 -10.83
C LYS A 469 21.24 10.22 -10.60
N LYS A 470 20.86 10.00 -9.35
CA LYS A 470 19.70 9.18 -8.98
C LYS A 470 18.54 10.10 -8.63
N LYS A 471 17.41 10.03 -9.34
CA LYS A 471 16.17 10.72 -8.92
C LYS A 471 15.35 9.75 -8.07
N GLU A 472 14.67 10.27 -7.04
CA GLU A 472 13.83 9.48 -6.12
C GLU A 472 12.57 8.93 -6.79
N GLU A 473 12.20 9.45 -7.96
CA GLU A 473 11.03 9.05 -8.76
C GLU A 473 11.25 7.78 -9.61
N GLY A 474 12.34 7.03 -9.37
CA GLY A 474 12.61 5.76 -10.05
C GLY A 474 13.30 5.86 -11.42
N TRP A 475 13.74 7.05 -11.82
CA TRP A 475 14.55 7.28 -13.02
C TRP A 475 15.94 7.77 -12.68
N TRP A 476 16.97 7.11 -13.20
CA TRP A 476 18.36 7.51 -13.03
C TRP A 476 18.87 8.20 -14.29
N PHE A 477 19.90 9.01 -14.15
CA PHE A 477 20.60 9.65 -15.24
C PHE A 477 22.02 9.11 -15.27
N GLY A 478 22.46 8.66 -16.44
CA GLY A 478 23.77 8.07 -16.60
C GLY A 478 24.28 8.15 -18.03
N SER A 479 25.40 7.47 -18.27
CA SER A 479 26.02 7.44 -19.58
C SER A 479 26.46 6.03 -19.96
N LEU A 480 26.20 5.67 -21.21
CA LEU A 480 26.58 4.40 -21.82
C LEU A 480 27.06 4.67 -23.25
N ARG A 481 28.22 4.14 -23.63
CA ARG A 481 28.81 4.24 -24.99
C ARG A 481 28.84 5.69 -25.54
N GLY A 482 29.15 6.66 -24.68
CA GLY A 482 29.27 8.08 -25.04
C GLY A 482 27.93 8.85 -25.14
N LYS A 483 26.78 8.18 -25.00
CA LYS A 483 25.46 8.83 -24.91
C LYS A 483 25.05 9.01 -23.44
N LYS A 484 24.33 10.10 -23.14
CA LYS A 484 23.79 10.40 -21.81
C LYS A 484 22.27 10.49 -21.89
N GLY A 485 21.59 9.96 -20.89
CA GLY A 485 20.13 10.00 -20.84
C GLY A 485 19.58 9.39 -19.56
N HIS A 486 18.26 9.45 -19.45
CA HIS A 486 17.48 8.89 -18.37
C HIS A 486 17.14 7.41 -18.63
N PHE A 487 17.23 6.58 -17.60
CA PHE A 487 16.82 5.18 -17.67
C PHE A 487 16.16 4.73 -16.36
N PRO A 488 15.30 3.69 -16.38
CA PRO A 488 14.60 3.24 -15.19
C PRO A 488 15.54 2.56 -14.18
N ALA A 489 15.48 2.99 -12.92
CA ALA A 489 16.25 2.40 -11.83
C ALA A 489 15.95 0.90 -11.62
N ALA A 490 14.69 0.50 -11.85
CA ALA A 490 14.24 -0.89 -11.69
C ALA A 490 14.85 -1.86 -12.73
N TYR A 491 15.49 -1.33 -13.78
CA TYR A 491 16.06 -2.13 -14.87
C TYR A 491 17.56 -2.40 -14.68
N VAL A 492 18.15 -1.90 -13.61
CA VAL A 492 19.59 -1.98 -13.34
C VAL A 492 19.87 -2.44 -11.91
N GLU A 493 21.05 -3.02 -11.72
CA GLU A 493 21.59 -3.40 -10.40
C GLU A 493 22.87 -2.62 -10.14
N GLU A 494 22.99 -1.96 -8.98
CA GLU A 494 24.20 -1.22 -8.62
C GLU A 494 25.37 -2.16 -8.31
N LEU A 495 26.54 -1.85 -8.87
CA LEU A 495 27.75 -2.60 -8.60
C LEU A 495 28.48 -1.98 -7.39
N PRO A 496 28.92 -2.79 -6.41
CA PRO A 496 29.71 -2.29 -5.30
C PRO A 496 31.03 -1.69 -5.79
N LEU A 497 31.39 -0.51 -5.27
CA LEU A 497 32.67 0.16 -5.55
C LEU A 497 33.81 -0.67 -4.94
N SER A 498 34.37 -1.60 -5.70
CA SER A 498 35.62 -2.27 -5.34
C SER A 498 36.79 -1.29 -5.45
N ALA A 499 37.42 -1.01 -4.31
CA ALA A 499 38.67 -0.28 -4.25
C ALA A 499 39.83 -1.14 -4.79
N GLY A 500 40.64 -0.57 -5.69
CA GLY A 500 42.06 -0.93 -5.87
C GLY A 500 42.46 -1.57 -7.19
N ASN A 501 43.10 -0.76 -8.04
CA ASN A 501 43.86 -1.12 -9.25
C ASN A 501 44.91 -2.23 -9.04
N THR A 502 45.17 -3.00 -10.09
CA THR A 502 46.53 -3.23 -10.60
C THR A 502 46.50 -3.44 -12.11
N ALA A 503 47.01 -2.45 -12.84
CA ALA A 503 47.64 -2.64 -14.13
C ALA A 503 49.15 -2.73 -13.88
N SER A 504 49.81 -3.77 -14.39
CA SER A 504 51.20 -3.75 -14.81
C SER A 504 51.44 -4.91 -15.78
N GLN A 505 51.93 -4.53 -16.96
CA GLN A 505 52.36 -5.35 -18.08
C GLN A 505 53.55 -6.25 -17.72
N ALA A 506 53.62 -7.42 -18.35
CA ALA A 506 54.76 -7.92 -19.12
C ALA A 506 54.29 -9.09 -19.99
#